data_AF-A0A453HMD8-F1
#
_entry.id   AF-A0A453HMD8-F1
#
_cell.length_a   1.000
_cell.length_b   1.000
_cell.length_c   1.000
_cell.angle_alpha   90.00
_cell.angle_beta   90.00
_cell.angle_gamma   90.00
#
_symmetry.space_group_name_H-M   'P 1'
#
loop_
_entity.id
_entity.type
_entity.pdbx_description
1 polymer ?
#
loop_
_entity_poly.entity_id
_entity_poly.type
_entity_poly.pdbx_seq_one_letter_code
_entity_poly.pdbx_strand_id
1 'polypeptide(L)'
;MTPAQDPFYIVKDEIQDSIDKVQDTFNQWKQAPENTGEYVHLTRELLTTCESVQWQVDELEKAISVAERDPAYYGLNEVEIGKRRNWTSTARNQVVSIRRNVEAGKHKTAFGRSVNPSELGRSKQHIAQDNDDFIASESDQQMLLMKRQDDELDALSASVQRIGGVGLTIHEELVGQVLANIKNMG
;
A
#
# COMPACT_ATOMS: atom_id res chain seq x y z
N MET A 1 14.08 13.99 -27.12
CA MET A 1 14.55 13.35 -25.87
C MET A 1 14.42 11.84 -26.05
N THR A 2 15.42 11.05 -25.65
CA THR A 2 15.29 9.58 -25.65
C THR A 2 14.44 9.17 -24.44
N PRO A 3 13.59 8.13 -24.54
CA PRO A 3 12.76 7.64 -23.43
C PRO A 3 13.55 7.39 -22.13
N ALA A 4 14.83 7.03 -22.26
CA ALA A 4 15.75 6.72 -21.16
C ALA A 4 16.15 7.91 -20.25
N GLN A 5 15.79 9.16 -20.59
CA GLN A 5 16.06 10.34 -19.75
C GLN A 5 14.80 11.14 -19.41
N ASP A 6 13.62 10.64 -19.78
CA ASP A 6 12.37 11.30 -19.43
C ASP A 6 12.05 11.00 -17.96
N PRO A 7 11.88 12.04 -17.11
CA PRO A 7 11.57 11.87 -15.70
C PRO A 7 10.34 11.00 -15.46
N PHE A 8 9.36 11.00 -16.38
CA PHE A 8 8.20 10.14 -16.28
C PHE A 8 8.58 8.66 -16.26
N TYR A 9 9.44 8.20 -17.18
CA TYR A 9 9.76 6.77 -17.28
C TYR A 9 10.63 6.29 -16.13
N ILE A 10 11.47 7.15 -15.57
CA ILE A 10 12.27 6.86 -14.36
C ILE A 10 11.32 6.61 -13.18
N VAL A 11 10.42 7.56 -12.91
CA VAL A 11 9.45 7.43 -11.81
C VAL A 11 8.47 6.29 -12.05
N LYS A 12 8.07 6.06 -13.31
CA LYS A 12 7.21 4.95 -13.72
C LYS A 12 7.86 3.60 -13.36
N ASP A 13 9.15 3.44 -13.62
CA ASP A 13 9.87 2.19 -13.34
C ASP A 13 10.04 1.98 -11.83
N GLU A 14 10.34 3.02 -11.05
CA GLU A 14 10.37 2.95 -9.58
C GLU A 14 9.01 2.58 -8.96
N ILE A 15 7.93 3.14 -9.50
CA ILE A 15 6.56 2.81 -9.09
C ILE A 15 6.23 1.37 -9.50
N GLN A 16 6.65 0.93 -10.70
CA GLN A 16 6.42 -0.45 -11.14
C GLN A 16 7.12 -1.45 -10.22
N ASP A 17 8.37 -1.21 -9.85
CA ASP A 17 9.10 -2.05 -8.89
C ASP A 17 8.37 -2.13 -7.53
N SER A 18 7.72 -1.03 -7.12
CA SER A 18 6.93 -0.99 -5.89
C SER A 18 5.62 -1.76 -6.02
N ILE A 19 4.96 -1.71 -7.18
CA ILE A 19 3.76 -2.50 -7.50
C ILE A 19 4.08 -3.99 -7.52
N ASP A 20 5.21 -4.37 -8.13
CA ASP A 20 5.64 -5.76 -8.20
C ASP A 20 5.89 -6.32 -6.79
N LYS A 21 6.56 -5.56 -5.92
CA LYS A 21 6.70 -5.89 -4.49
C LYS A 21 5.35 -6.04 -3.78
N VAL A 22 4.42 -5.10 -3.99
CA VAL A 22 3.05 -5.19 -3.43
C VAL A 22 2.38 -6.50 -3.87
N GLN A 23 2.55 -6.89 -5.14
CA GLN A 23 1.97 -8.11 -5.67
C GLN A 23 2.60 -9.38 -5.07
N ASP A 24 3.92 -9.38 -4.88
CA ASP A 24 4.63 -10.48 -4.21
C ASP A 24 4.21 -10.63 -2.75
N THR A 25 4.20 -9.53 -1.99
CA THR A 25 3.73 -9.51 -0.60
C THR A 25 2.26 -9.94 -0.52
N PHE A 26 1.41 -9.55 -1.48
CA PHE A 26 0.01 -9.96 -1.53
C PHE A 26 -0.15 -11.46 -1.81
N ASN A 27 0.71 -12.04 -2.64
CA ASN A 27 0.73 -13.49 -2.88
C ASN A 27 1.18 -14.27 -1.65
N GLN A 28 2.14 -13.75 -0.88
CA GLN A 28 2.53 -14.31 0.41
C GLN A 28 1.39 -14.20 1.43
N TRP A 29 0.75 -13.03 1.53
CA TRP A 29 -0.38 -12.80 2.43
C TRP A 29 -1.55 -13.74 2.16
N LYS A 30 -1.87 -14.03 0.89
CA LYS A 30 -2.92 -15.00 0.52
C LYS A 30 -2.60 -16.44 0.94
N GLN A 31 -1.32 -16.78 1.12
CA GLN A 31 -0.87 -18.11 1.54
C GLN A 31 -0.66 -18.20 3.06
N ALA A 32 -0.47 -17.07 3.73
CA ALA A 32 -0.27 -17.01 5.17
C ALA A 32 -1.56 -17.38 5.92
N PRO A 33 -1.50 -18.19 6.99
CA PRO A 33 -2.68 -18.50 7.79
C PRO A 33 -3.19 -17.27 8.53
N GLU A 34 -4.49 -17.01 8.47
CA GLU A 34 -5.14 -15.76 8.95
C GLU A 34 -4.90 -15.43 10.44
N ASN A 35 -4.52 -16.43 11.26
CA ASN A 35 -4.30 -16.29 12.71
C ASN A 35 -2.81 -16.24 13.11
N THR A 36 -1.92 -15.88 12.18
CA THR A 36 -0.49 -15.79 12.44
C THR A 36 -0.02 -14.35 12.54
N GLY A 37 1.01 -14.12 13.36
CA GLY A 37 1.69 -12.82 13.41
C GLY A 37 2.26 -12.40 12.04
N GLU A 38 2.58 -13.38 11.18
CA GLU A 38 3.00 -13.16 9.79
C GLU A 38 1.87 -12.59 8.92
N TYR A 39 0.67 -13.18 8.92
CA TYR A 39 -0.49 -12.65 8.18
C TYR A 39 -0.79 -11.20 8.59
N VAL A 40 -0.67 -10.93 9.89
CA VAL A 40 -0.89 -9.62 10.47
C VAL A 40 0.19 -8.61 10.03
N HIS A 41 1.47 -9.00 10.06
CA HIS A 41 2.57 -8.18 9.55
C HIS A 41 2.40 -7.86 8.07
N LEU A 42 2.11 -8.88 7.26
CA LEU A 42 1.90 -8.74 5.81
C LEU A 42 0.69 -7.84 5.50
N THR A 43 -0.39 -7.92 6.29
CA THR A 43 -1.55 -7.03 6.18
C THR A 43 -1.11 -5.56 6.36
N ARG A 44 -0.33 -5.26 7.40
CA ARG A 44 0.17 -3.91 7.68
C ARG A 44 1.07 -3.41 6.56
N GLU A 45 2.03 -4.24 6.16
CA GLU A 45 2.97 -3.92 5.08
C GLU A 45 2.20 -3.55 3.82
N LEU A 46 1.26 -4.41 3.39
CA LEU A 46 0.45 -4.19 2.20
C LEU A 46 -0.36 -2.90 2.23
N LEU A 47 -1.03 -2.59 3.34
CA LEU A 47 -1.82 -1.36 3.45
C LEU A 47 -0.92 -0.12 3.31
N THR A 48 0.22 -0.12 4.01
CA THR A 48 1.18 0.98 3.98
C THR A 48 1.79 1.17 2.60
N THR A 49 2.25 0.08 1.97
CA THR A 49 2.85 0.13 0.64
C THR A 49 1.82 0.50 -0.42
N CYS A 50 0.58 0.00 -0.32
CA CYS A 50 -0.49 0.39 -1.24
C CYS A 50 -0.83 1.89 -1.12
N GLU A 51 -0.88 2.46 0.09
CA GLU A 51 -1.13 3.89 0.28
C GLU A 51 -0.01 4.74 -0.32
N SER A 52 1.25 4.37 -0.05
CA SER A 52 2.43 5.04 -0.64
C SER A 52 2.38 5.02 -2.17
N VAL A 53 2.15 3.85 -2.77
CA VAL A 53 2.14 3.71 -4.23
C VAL A 53 0.94 4.44 -4.84
N GLN A 54 -0.25 4.39 -4.22
CA GLN A 54 -1.41 5.17 -4.68
C GLN A 54 -1.09 6.65 -4.74
N TRP A 55 -0.47 7.19 -3.69
CA TRP A 55 -0.08 8.59 -3.66
C TRP A 55 0.93 8.94 -4.77
N GLN A 56 1.95 8.10 -5.00
CA GLN A 56 2.93 8.32 -6.06
C GLN A 56 2.29 8.31 -7.46
N VAL A 57 1.35 7.38 -7.71
CA VAL A 57 0.60 7.31 -8.96
C VAL A 57 -0.29 8.55 -9.15
N ASP A 58 -0.94 9.02 -8.09
CA ASP A 58 -1.76 10.23 -8.10
C ASP A 58 -0.94 11.48 -8.44
N GLU A 59 0.26 11.59 -7.88
CA GLU A 59 1.15 12.71 -8.17
C GLU A 59 1.65 12.68 -9.62
N LEU A 60 1.99 11.50 -10.12
CA LEU A 60 2.37 11.32 -11.52
C LEU A 60 1.21 11.63 -12.47
N GLU A 61 -0.03 11.32 -12.09
CA GLU A 61 -1.25 11.68 -12.83
C GLU A 61 -1.48 13.21 -12.90
N LYS A 62 -1.19 13.95 -11.83
CA LYS A 62 -1.22 15.42 -11.85
C LYS A 62 -0.16 15.99 -12.80
N ALA A 63 1.05 15.44 -12.79
CA ALA A 63 2.12 15.85 -13.70
C ALA A 63 1.74 15.65 -15.18
N ILE A 64 1.11 14.51 -15.51
CA ILE A 64 0.56 14.28 -16.86
C ILE A 64 -0.51 15.32 -17.19
N SER A 65 -1.42 15.62 -16.26
CA SER A 65 -2.50 16.59 -16.47
C SER A 65 -1.99 18.01 -16.71
N VAL A 66 -0.83 18.38 -16.14
CA VAL A 66 -0.15 19.64 -16.44
C VAL A 66 0.46 19.61 -17.84
N ALA A 67 1.15 18.53 -18.19
CA ALA A 67 1.78 18.38 -19.50
C ALA A 67 0.76 18.32 -20.65
N GLU A 68 -0.43 17.78 -20.41
CA GLU A 68 -1.53 17.70 -21.37
C GLU A 68 -2.07 19.08 -21.80
N ARG A 69 -1.90 20.12 -20.96
CA ARG A 69 -2.34 21.50 -21.28
C ARG A 69 -1.47 22.18 -22.34
N ASP A 70 -0.19 21.84 -22.38
CA ASP A 70 0.75 22.33 -23.40
C ASP A 70 1.78 21.23 -23.75
N PRO A 71 1.38 20.19 -24.51
CA PRO A 71 2.25 19.06 -24.81
C PRO A 71 3.51 19.47 -25.60
N ALA A 72 3.39 20.51 -26.44
CA ALA A 72 4.48 21.01 -27.27
C ALA A 72 5.63 21.58 -26.43
N TYR A 73 5.32 22.30 -25.34
CA TYR A 73 6.32 22.82 -24.40
C TYR A 73 7.17 21.69 -23.78
N TYR A 74 6.56 20.53 -23.51
CA TYR A 74 7.24 19.36 -22.95
C TYR A 74 7.79 18.39 -24.01
N GLY A 75 7.63 18.70 -25.31
CA GLY A 75 8.04 17.82 -26.40
C GLY A 75 7.27 16.49 -26.44
N LEU A 76 6.04 16.48 -25.93
CA LEU A 76 5.15 15.32 -25.90
C LEU A 76 4.10 15.41 -27.00
N ASN A 77 3.66 14.26 -27.51
CA ASN A 77 2.54 14.16 -28.43
C ASN A 77 1.34 13.49 -27.74
N GLU A 78 0.15 13.61 -28.34
CA GLU A 78 -1.09 13.05 -27.77
C GLU A 78 -1.01 11.54 -27.54
N VAL A 79 -0.31 10.81 -28.42
CA VAL A 79 -0.10 9.37 -28.29
C VAL A 79 0.68 9.04 -27.02
N GLU A 80 1.74 9.80 -26.74
CA GLU A 80 2.56 9.64 -25.56
C GLU A 80 1.80 10.01 -24.29
N ILE A 81 1.05 11.12 -24.29
CA ILE A 81 0.15 11.49 -23.18
C ILE A 81 -0.86 10.36 -22.91
N GLY A 82 -1.47 9.81 -23.96
CA GLY A 82 -2.41 8.70 -23.86
C GLY A 82 -1.79 7.44 -23.24
N LYS A 83 -0.55 7.08 -23.63
CA LYS A 83 0.19 5.97 -23.01
C LYS A 83 0.42 6.19 -21.51
N ARG A 84 0.84 7.39 -21.13
CA ARG A 84 1.09 7.75 -19.73
C ARG A 84 -0.19 7.64 -18.90
N ARG A 85 -1.31 8.18 -19.38
CA ARG A 85 -2.61 8.09 -18.71
C ARG A 85 -3.12 6.66 -18.59
N ASN A 86 -2.97 5.87 -19.65
CA ASN A 86 -3.41 4.47 -19.61
C ASN A 86 -2.62 3.67 -18.56
N TRP A 87 -1.30 3.85 -18.52
CA TRP A 87 -0.47 3.18 -17.52
C TRP A 87 -0.79 3.65 -16.10
N THR A 88 -0.89 4.95 -15.82
CA THR A 88 -1.20 5.45 -14.47
C THR A 88 -2.59 4.99 -14.00
N SER A 89 -3.59 4.99 -14.89
CA SER A 89 -4.92 4.46 -14.58
C SER A 89 -4.89 2.97 -14.23
N THR A 90 -4.14 2.18 -15.01
CA THR A 90 -3.98 0.74 -14.77
C THR A 90 -3.29 0.48 -13.43
N ALA A 91 -2.18 1.17 -13.16
CA ALA A 91 -1.43 1.08 -11.92
C ALA A 91 -2.30 1.43 -10.70
N ARG A 92 -3.05 2.54 -10.78
CA ARG A 92 -3.99 2.97 -9.74
C ARG A 92 -5.02 1.87 -9.43
N ASN A 93 -5.65 1.33 -10.48
CA ASN A 93 -6.67 0.30 -10.34
C ASN A 93 -6.12 -1.00 -9.72
N GLN A 94 -4.91 -1.40 -10.10
CA GLN A 94 -4.25 -2.58 -9.54
C GLN A 94 -4.03 -2.45 -8.03
N VAL A 95 -3.44 -1.32 -7.59
CA VAL A 95 -3.13 -1.10 -6.17
C VAL A 95 -4.40 -0.91 -5.34
N VAL A 96 -5.40 -0.18 -5.85
CA VAL A 96 -6.72 -0.05 -5.19
C VAL A 96 -7.40 -1.41 -5.05
N SER A 97 -7.33 -2.26 -6.07
CA SER A 97 -7.90 -3.61 -6.01
C SER A 97 -7.22 -4.46 -4.94
N ILE A 98 -5.88 -4.49 -4.90
CA ILE A 98 -5.12 -5.25 -3.89
C ILE A 98 -5.47 -4.75 -2.48
N ARG A 99 -5.41 -3.43 -2.27
CA ARG A 99 -5.77 -2.83 -0.97
C ARG A 99 -7.17 -3.23 -0.51
N ARG A 100 -8.17 -3.13 -1.39
CA ARG A 100 -9.55 -3.53 -1.07
C ARG A 100 -9.66 -5.01 -0.70
N ASN A 101 -8.89 -5.89 -1.37
CA ASN A 101 -8.87 -7.32 -1.02
C ASN A 101 -8.28 -7.55 0.37
N VAL A 102 -7.21 -6.84 0.73
CA VAL A 102 -6.57 -6.92 2.05
C VAL A 102 -7.52 -6.41 3.14
N GLU A 103 -8.18 -5.27 2.92
CA GLU A 103 -9.19 -4.72 3.82
C GLU A 103 -10.37 -5.69 4.02
N ALA A 104 -10.86 -6.32 2.94
CA ALA A 104 -11.92 -7.33 3.02
C ALA A 104 -11.47 -8.60 3.78
N GLY A 105 -10.21 -9.00 3.65
CA GLY A 105 -9.62 -10.12 4.40
C GLY A 105 -9.54 -9.84 5.91
N LYS A 106 -9.26 -8.59 6.29
CA LYS A 106 -9.25 -8.14 7.70
C LYS A 106 -10.61 -8.28 8.38
N HIS A 107 -11.72 -8.14 7.64
CA HIS A 107 -13.06 -8.24 8.23
C HIS A 107 -13.53 -9.68 8.49
N LYS A 108 -12.92 -10.68 7.84
CA LYS A 108 -13.26 -12.10 8.08
C LYS A 108 -12.76 -12.60 9.43
N THR A 109 -11.62 -12.10 9.90
CA THR A 109 -11.08 -12.44 11.22
C THR A 109 -11.90 -11.83 12.37
N ALA A 110 -12.53 -10.66 12.16
CA ALA A 110 -13.35 -9.99 13.17
C ALA A 110 -14.74 -10.66 13.39
N PHE A 111 -15.29 -11.32 12.37
CA PHE A 111 -16.64 -11.95 12.42
C PHE A 111 -16.63 -13.49 12.46
N GLY A 112 -15.45 -14.12 12.41
CA GLY A 112 -15.27 -15.58 12.42
C GLY A 112 -15.42 -16.27 13.79
N ARG A 113 -16.30 -15.80 14.68
CA ARG A 113 -16.73 -16.59 15.85
C ARG A 113 -18.05 -17.30 15.52
N SER A 114 -17.97 -18.38 14.76
CA SER A 114 -19.02 -19.41 14.76
C SER A 114 -18.45 -20.67 15.39
N VAL A 115 -18.59 -20.75 16.71
CA VAL A 115 -18.40 -21.98 17.46
C VAL A 115 -19.53 -22.92 17.03
N ASN A 116 -19.19 -23.99 16.32
CA ASN A 116 -20.07 -25.14 16.13
C ASN A 116 -19.76 -26.16 17.24
N PRO A 117 -20.70 -26.45 18.16
CA PRO A 117 -20.60 -27.64 18.98
C PRO A 117 -21.73 -28.60 18.61
N SER A 118 -21.44 -29.56 17.74
CA SER A 118 -22.25 -30.79 17.68
C SER A 118 -21.35 -32.03 17.75
N GLU A 119 -21.29 -32.54 18.98
CA GLU A 119 -21.31 -33.95 19.39
C GLU A 119 -20.19 -34.89 18.93
N LEU A 120 -19.37 -35.37 19.88
CA LEU A 120 -19.44 -36.75 20.42
C LEU A 120 -18.37 -37.01 21.51
N GLY A 121 -18.74 -37.72 22.59
CA GLY A 121 -17.83 -38.69 23.22
C GLY A 121 -17.16 -38.32 24.55
N ARG A 122 -17.95 -38.32 25.63
CA ARG A 122 -17.62 -38.71 27.02
C ARG A 122 -16.19 -39.31 27.24
N SER A 123 -15.24 -38.51 27.74
CA SER A 123 -14.14 -38.88 28.68
C SER A 123 -12.97 -37.87 28.77
N LYS A 124 -13.17 -36.57 28.56
CA LYS A 124 -12.07 -35.56 28.55
C LYS A 124 -12.36 -34.30 29.37
N GLN A 125 -12.89 -34.45 30.58
CA GLN A 125 -13.33 -33.29 31.38
C GLN A 125 -12.16 -32.43 31.93
N HIS A 126 -10.92 -32.94 31.96
CA HIS A 126 -9.74 -32.17 32.34
C HIS A 126 -8.93 -31.61 31.14
N ILE A 127 -8.99 -32.24 29.96
CA ILE A 127 -8.23 -31.79 28.77
C ILE A 127 -8.99 -30.69 28.00
N ALA A 128 -10.32 -30.68 28.09
CA ALA A 128 -11.15 -29.65 27.46
C ALA A 128 -11.01 -28.27 28.14
N GLN A 129 -10.90 -28.22 29.47
CA GLN A 129 -10.75 -26.96 30.21
C GLN A 129 -9.39 -26.30 29.93
N ASP A 130 -8.29 -27.06 29.95
CA ASP A 130 -6.96 -26.51 29.63
C ASP A 130 -6.86 -26.02 28.18
N ASN A 131 -7.51 -26.70 27.23
CA ASN A 131 -7.57 -26.25 25.84
C ASN A 131 -8.47 -25.02 25.67
N ASP A 132 -9.61 -24.94 26.37
CA ASP A 132 -10.49 -23.77 26.29
C ASP A 132 -9.83 -22.53 26.91
N ASP A 133 -9.11 -22.66 28.03
CA ASP A 133 -8.37 -21.55 28.65
C ASP A 133 -7.15 -21.13 27.80
N PHE A 134 -6.46 -22.10 27.17
CA PHE A 134 -5.37 -21.81 26.23
C PHE A 134 -5.89 -21.12 24.95
N ILE A 135 -7.00 -21.59 24.38
CA ILE A 135 -7.62 -20.98 23.20
C ILE A 135 -8.19 -19.59 23.52
N ALA A 136 -8.81 -19.42 24.69
CA ALA A 136 -9.32 -18.12 25.13
C ALA A 136 -8.19 -17.11 25.35
N SER A 137 -7.11 -17.51 26.03
CA SER A 137 -5.95 -16.63 26.27
C SER A 137 -5.22 -16.25 24.99
N GLU A 138 -5.03 -17.17 24.05
CA GLU A 138 -4.49 -16.86 22.71
C GLU A 138 -5.45 -15.96 21.92
N SER A 139 -6.76 -16.20 21.97
CA SER A 139 -7.77 -15.36 21.32
C SER A 139 -7.75 -13.93 21.86
N ASP A 140 -7.59 -13.75 23.17
CA ASP A 140 -7.55 -12.43 23.80
C ASP A 140 -6.22 -11.70 23.48
N GLN A 141 -5.10 -12.44 23.43
CA GLN A 141 -3.82 -11.91 22.99
C GLN A 141 -3.87 -11.43 21.54
N GLN A 142 -4.52 -12.19 20.65
CA GLN A 142 -4.73 -11.81 19.25
C GLN A 142 -5.66 -10.59 19.12
N MET A 143 -6.70 -10.50 19.95
CA MET A 143 -7.60 -9.35 19.96
C MET A 143 -6.89 -8.05 20.38
N LEU A 144 -6.03 -8.13 21.40
CA LEU A 144 -5.21 -7.01 21.85
C LEU A 144 -4.20 -6.58 20.77
N LEU A 145 -3.63 -7.56 20.05
CA LEU A 145 -2.71 -7.31 18.95
C LEU A 145 -3.42 -6.59 17.79
N MET A 146 -4.63 -7.03 17.41
CA MET A 146 -5.46 -6.36 16.38
C MET A 146 -5.83 -4.92 16.78
N LYS A 147 -6.28 -4.70 18.01
CA LYS A 147 -6.69 -3.37 18.47
C LYS A 147 -5.53 -2.37 18.45
N ARG A 148 -4.35 -2.79 18.91
CA ARG A 148 -3.14 -1.96 18.87
C ARG A 148 -2.74 -1.60 17.44
N GLN A 149 -3.04 -2.45 16.48
CA GLN A 149 -2.71 -2.22 15.08
C GLN A 149 -3.65 -1.24 14.39
N ASP A 150 -4.93 -1.21 14.76
CA ASP A 150 -5.85 -0.19 14.25
C ASP A 150 -5.35 1.21 14.63
N ASP A 151 -4.96 1.42 15.89
CA ASP A 151 -4.44 2.70 16.37
C ASP A 151 -3.09 3.07 15.69
N GLU A 152 -2.21 2.09 15.45
CA GLU A 152 -0.93 2.32 14.77
C GLU A 152 -1.08 2.59 13.26
N LEU A 153 -2.07 1.99 12.60
CA LEU A 153 -2.33 2.19 11.17
C LEU A 153 -2.83 3.62 10.88
N ASP A 154 -3.72 4.15 11.71
CA ASP A 154 -4.17 5.54 11.59
C ASP A 154 -2.99 6.53 11.75
N ALA A 155 -2.10 6.24 12.70
CA ALA A 155 -0.91 7.05 12.91
C ALA A 155 0.12 6.94 11.76
N LEU A 156 0.23 5.76 11.14
CA LEU A 156 1.13 5.52 10.02
C LEU A 156 0.60 6.15 8.74
N SER A 157 -0.70 6.06 8.45
CA SER A 157 -1.34 6.76 7.33
C SER A 157 -1.13 8.28 7.44
N ALA A 158 -1.33 8.84 8.63
CA ALA A 158 -1.01 10.24 8.88
C ALA A 158 0.48 10.58 8.68
N SER A 159 1.38 9.62 8.92
CA SER A 159 2.82 9.80 8.74
C SER A 159 3.24 9.71 7.27
N VAL A 160 2.65 8.81 6.49
CA VAL A 160 2.88 8.72 5.03
C VAL A 160 2.39 9.98 4.34
N GLN A 161 1.23 10.51 4.72
CA GLN A 161 0.75 11.82 4.22
C GLN A 161 1.72 12.96 4.52
N ARG A 162 2.28 13.00 5.75
CA ARG A 162 3.29 13.99 6.13
C ARG A 162 4.60 13.83 5.35
N ILE A 163 5.09 12.60 5.19
CA ILE A 163 6.33 12.31 4.45
C ILE A 163 6.15 12.64 2.96
N GLY A 164 5.00 12.33 2.35
CA GLY A 164 4.68 12.78 1.00
C GLY A 164 4.70 14.30 0.87
N GLY A 165 4.14 15.02 1.85
CA GLY A 165 4.20 16.48 1.92
C GLY A 165 5.64 17.01 2.03
N VAL A 166 6.47 16.43 2.90
CA VAL A 166 7.87 16.82 3.07
C VAL A 166 8.70 16.48 1.82
N GLY A 167 8.45 15.33 1.17
CA GLY A 167 9.11 14.93 -0.07
C GLY A 167 8.81 15.89 -1.22
N LEU A 168 7.55 16.36 -1.34
CA LEU A 168 7.17 17.40 -2.29
C LEU A 168 7.89 18.72 -2.02
N THR A 169 7.93 19.17 -0.76
CA THR A 169 8.63 20.42 -0.38
C THR A 169 10.13 20.34 -0.64
N ILE A 170 10.77 19.20 -0.32
CA ILE A 170 12.21 19.00 -0.60
C ILE A 170 12.46 19.01 -2.11
N HIS A 171 11.59 18.39 -2.91
CA HIS A 171 11.71 18.39 -4.36
C HIS A 171 11.56 19.81 -4.95
N GLU A 172 10.57 20.58 -4.51
CA GLU A 172 10.40 21.99 -4.91
C GLU A 172 11.60 22.86 -4.53
N GLU A 173 12.17 22.67 -3.33
CA GLU A 173 13.36 23.38 -2.89
C GLU A 173 14.61 22.97 -3.69
N LEU A 174 14.80 21.69 -4.03
CA LEU A 174 15.90 21.23 -4.87
C LEU A 174 15.82 21.83 -6.27
N VAL A 175 14.63 21.81 -6.88
CA VAL A 175 14.39 22.43 -8.20
C VAL A 175 14.65 23.94 -8.15
N GLY A 176 14.19 24.61 -7.09
CA GLY A 176 14.45 26.03 -6.85
C GLY A 176 15.93 26.37 -6.72
N GLN A 177 16.71 25.55 -6.01
CA GLN A 177 18.16 25.73 -5.86
C GLN A 177 18.91 25.51 -7.17
N VAL A 178 18.53 24.50 -7.96
CA VAL A 178 19.12 24.25 -9.28
C VAL A 178 18.83 25.42 -10.24
N LEU A 179 17.61 25.94 -10.24
CA LEU A 179 17.24 27.11 -11.05
C LEU A 179 17.96 28.39 -10.62
N ALA A 180 18.14 28.60 -9.32
CA ALA A 180 18.87 29.75 -8.78
C ALA A 180 20.36 29.72 -9.13
N ASN A 181 20.98 28.53 -9.08
CA ASN A 181 22.39 28.37 -9.44
C ASN A 181 22.66 28.61 -10.94
N ILE A 182 21.73 28.20 -11.82
CA ILE A 182 21.84 28.47 -13.27
C ILE A 182 21.72 29.98 -13.55
N LYS A 183 20.87 30.70 -12.82
CA LYS A 183 20.70 32.16 -12.97
C LYS A 183 21.90 32.99 -12.46
N ASN A 184 22.68 32.46 -11.52
CA ASN A 184 23.88 33.13 -10.99
C ASN A 184 25.16 32.83 -11.80
N MET A 185 25.09 31.95 -12.81
CA MET A 185 26.21 31.59 -13.68
C MET A 185 26.17 32.24 -15.08
N GLY A 186 25.17 33.09 -15.36
CA GLY A 186 25.07 33.93 -16.56
C GLY A 186 25.20 35.40 -16.23
#